data_AF-A0A3B9JGJ6-F1
#
_entry.id   AF-A0A3B9JGJ6-F1
#
_cell.length_a   1.000
_cell.length_b   1.000
_cell.length_c   1.000
_cell.angle_alpha   90.00
_cell.angle_beta   90.00
_cell.angle_gamma   90.00
#
_symmetry.space_group_name_H-M   'P 1'
#
loop_
_entity.id
_entity.type
_entity.pdbx_description
1 polymer ?
#
loop_
_entity_poly.entity_id
_entity_poly.type
_entity_poly.pdbx_seq_one_letter_code
_entity_poly.pdbx_strand_id
1 'polypeptide(L)'
;MPRKSLNKFEVVGNDVQISRESWSKMAFTTYRDDYYDELTSVTWTLTASGYLTNGKYKSLHRYIMAKWYGEDTLDKMTEKGFVIDHMNNNGMDCRISNLEFLKKAYNTAKGQAFDVDSKN
;
A
#
# COMPACT_ATOMS: atom_id res chain seq x y z
N MET A 1 7.74 26.58 -8.05
CA MET A 1 7.24 25.43 -8.83
C MET A 1 6.92 24.30 -7.86
N PRO A 2 5.81 23.56 -7.99
CA PRO A 2 5.58 22.38 -7.17
C PRO A 2 6.74 21.40 -7.38
N ARG A 3 7.29 20.85 -6.28
CA ARG A 3 8.38 19.88 -6.37
C ARG A 3 7.84 18.62 -7.05
N LYS A 4 8.35 18.30 -8.24
CA LYS A 4 8.03 17.06 -8.93
C LYS A 4 8.41 15.87 -8.05
N SER A 5 7.57 14.83 -8.03
CA SER A 5 7.86 13.60 -7.30
C SER A 5 9.19 12.99 -7.76
N LEU A 6 9.93 12.38 -6.83
CA LEU A 6 11.15 11.62 -7.14
C LEU A 6 10.85 10.20 -7.65
N ASN A 7 9.58 9.77 -7.62
CA ASN A 7 9.15 8.52 -8.21
C ASN A 7 8.78 8.71 -9.69
N LYS A 8 8.92 7.63 -10.47
CA LYS A 8 8.32 7.48 -11.79
C LYS A 8 7.03 6.67 -11.63
N PHE A 9 5.98 7.07 -12.34
CA PHE A 9 4.67 6.43 -12.32
C PHE A 9 4.27 6.06 -13.75
N GLU A 10 3.78 4.84 -13.93
CA GLU A 10 3.29 4.35 -15.22
C GLU A 10 1.98 3.60 -15.01
N VAL A 11 0.96 3.91 -15.82
CA VAL A 11 -0.32 3.18 -15.79
C VAL A 11 -0.21 2.01 -16.76
N VAL A 12 -0.38 0.80 -16.25
CA VAL A 12 -0.35 -0.44 -17.03
C VAL A 12 -1.63 -1.21 -16.74
N GLY A 13 -2.59 -1.16 -17.66
CA GLY A 13 -3.93 -1.72 -17.46
C GLY A 13 -4.65 -1.02 -16.31
N ASN A 14 -5.04 -1.78 -15.28
CA ASN A 14 -5.75 -1.29 -14.10
C ASN A 14 -4.81 -0.99 -12.92
N ASP A 15 -3.49 -1.00 -13.14
CA ASP A 15 -2.49 -0.80 -12.10
C ASP A 15 -1.60 0.41 -12.42
N VAL A 16 -1.09 1.03 -11.35
CA VAL A 16 -0.01 2.02 -11.40
C VAL A 16 1.26 1.34 -10.91
N GLN A 17 2.28 1.31 -11.76
CA GLN A 17 3.64 0.93 -11.41
C GLN A 17 4.38 2.15 -10.87
N ILE A 18 5.00 2.00 -9.70
CA ILE A 18 5.78 3.04 -9.03
C ILE A 18 7.22 2.55 -8.96
N SER A 19 8.14 3.34 -9.51
CA SER A 19 9.57 3.03 -9.47
C SER A 19 10.39 4.22 -9.01
N ARG A 20 11.60 3.93 -8.52
CA ARG A 20 12.62 4.92 -8.16
C ARG A 20 13.98 4.27 -8.39
N GLU A 21 14.94 5.02 -8.90
CA GLU A 21 16.27 4.49 -9.27
C GLU A 21 17.00 3.83 -8.10
N SER A 22 16.74 4.27 -6.87
CA SER A 22 17.29 3.68 -5.64
C SER A 22 16.64 2.36 -5.22
N TRP A 23 15.57 1.90 -5.89
CA TRP A 23 14.86 0.67 -5.54
C TRP A 23 15.25 -0.47 -6.47
N SER A 24 15.46 -1.66 -5.90
CA SER A 24 15.73 -2.89 -6.68
C SER A 24 14.47 -3.56 -7.23
N LYS A 25 13.29 -3.11 -6.81
CA LYS A 25 11.98 -3.67 -7.18
C LYS A 25 10.99 -2.57 -7.51
N MET A 26 10.02 -2.89 -8.36
CA MET A 26 8.87 -2.03 -8.64
C MET A 26 7.80 -2.22 -7.56
N ALA A 27 7.09 -1.15 -7.26
CA ALA A 27 5.90 -1.18 -6.45
C ALA A 27 4.65 -1.02 -7.32
N PHE A 28 3.52 -1.48 -6.81
CA PHE A 28 2.26 -1.52 -7.53
C PHE A 28 1.13 -0.98 -6.68
N THR A 29 0.17 -0.32 -7.31
CA THR A 29 -1.13 -0.04 -6.71
C THR A 29 -2.22 -0.01 -7.77
N THR A 30 -3.48 -0.06 -7.39
CA THR A 30 -4.60 -0.03 -8.34
C THR A 30 -4.78 1.38 -8.87
N TYR A 31 -4.99 1.49 -10.19
CA TYR A 31 -5.32 2.73 -10.84
C TYR A 31 -6.80 3.10 -10.62
N ARG A 32 -7.03 4.37 -10.29
CA ARG A 32 -8.33 5.02 -10.34
C ARG A 32 -8.12 6.50 -10.62
N ASP A 33 -8.97 7.07 -11.46
CA ASP A 33 -8.83 8.45 -11.96
C ASP A 33 -8.98 9.50 -10.85
N ASP A 34 -9.95 9.31 -9.96
CA ASP A 34 -10.31 10.22 -8.87
C ASP A 34 -9.19 10.48 -7.84
N TYR A 35 -8.11 9.70 -7.86
CA TYR A 35 -6.98 9.87 -6.96
C TYR A 35 -5.60 9.81 -7.62
N TYR A 36 -5.54 9.65 -8.93
CA TYR A 36 -4.27 9.50 -9.63
C TYR A 36 -3.36 10.72 -9.48
N ASP A 37 -3.93 11.92 -9.59
CA ASP A 37 -3.19 13.18 -9.41
C ASP A 37 -2.64 13.31 -7.99
N GLU A 38 -3.43 12.95 -6.98
CA GLU A 38 -2.99 12.94 -5.59
C GLU A 38 -1.85 11.95 -5.37
N LEU A 39 -2.01 10.71 -5.85
CA LEU A 39 -1.04 9.61 -5.73
C LEU A 39 0.32 10.00 -6.33
N THR A 40 0.31 10.66 -7.50
CA THR A 40 1.50 11.04 -8.26
C THR A 40 2.10 12.39 -7.84
N SER A 41 1.35 13.23 -7.11
CA SER A 41 1.82 14.52 -6.59
C SER A 41 2.83 14.41 -5.45
N VAL A 42 3.00 13.24 -4.84
CA VAL A 42 3.88 13.02 -3.68
C VAL A 42 5.02 12.06 -4.00
N THR A 43 6.09 12.13 -3.20
CA THR A 43 7.16 11.14 -3.22
C THR A 43 6.92 10.07 -2.17
N TRP A 44 6.75 8.83 -2.64
CA TRP A 44 6.76 7.62 -1.83
C TRP A 44 8.19 7.16 -1.56
N THR A 45 8.44 6.83 -0.30
CA THR A 45 9.73 6.32 0.20
C THR A 45 9.54 4.93 0.78
N LEU A 46 10.40 4.00 0.37
CA LEU A 46 10.46 2.65 0.92
C LEU A 46 11.10 2.69 2.32
N THR A 47 10.38 2.20 3.32
CA THR A 47 10.90 2.08 4.69
C THR A 47 11.81 0.86 4.82
N ALA A 48 12.63 0.83 5.87
CA ALA A 48 13.43 -0.35 6.22
C ALA A 48 12.56 -1.61 6.46
N SER A 49 11.29 -1.42 6.85
CA SER A 49 10.29 -2.48 7.02
C SER A 49 9.58 -2.90 5.73
N GLY A 50 9.97 -2.36 4.57
CA GLY A 50 9.45 -2.78 3.26
C GLY A 50 8.14 -2.14 2.83
N TYR A 51 7.69 -1.05 3.47
CA TYR A 51 6.44 -0.37 3.13
C TYR A 51 6.70 0.97 2.43
N LEU A 52 5.79 1.36 1.54
CA LEU A 52 5.81 2.71 0.95
C LEU A 52 5.10 3.74 1.82
N THR A 53 5.77 4.86 2.08
CA THR A 53 5.24 5.95 2.91
C THR A 53 5.54 7.34 2.35
N ASN A 54 4.76 8.35 2.74
CA ASN A 54 5.06 9.76 2.54
C ASN A 54 4.50 10.62 3.71
N GLY A 55 4.96 11.86 3.82
CA GLY A 55 4.56 12.75 4.93
C GLY A 55 3.09 13.15 4.96
N LYS A 56 2.45 13.26 3.79
CA LYS A 56 1.06 13.71 3.62
C LYS A 56 0.05 12.60 3.88
N TYR A 57 0.21 11.44 3.21
CA TYR A 57 -0.77 10.34 3.25
C TYR A 57 -0.35 9.15 4.11
N LYS A 58 0.76 9.26 4.84
CA LYS A 58 1.31 8.17 5.68
C LYS A 58 1.68 6.95 4.83
N SER A 59 1.04 5.79 4.99
CA SER A 59 1.38 4.57 4.24
C SER A 59 0.52 4.39 2.99
N LEU A 60 1.12 3.88 1.91
CA LEU A 60 0.43 3.72 0.63
C LEU A 60 -0.76 2.77 0.73
N HIS A 61 -0.59 1.61 1.37
CA HIS A 61 -1.68 0.64 1.51
C HIS A 61 -2.88 1.22 2.30
N ARG A 62 -2.65 2.03 3.34
CA ARG A 62 -3.75 2.69 4.07
C ARG A 62 -4.42 3.75 3.21
N TYR A 63 -3.63 4.55 2.50
CA TYR A 63 -4.15 5.53 1.54
C TYR A 63 -5.07 4.86 0.50
N ILE A 64 -4.64 3.75 -0.10
CA ILE A 64 -5.43 3.04 -1.10
C ILE A 64 -6.72 2.48 -0.49
N MET A 65 -6.66 1.90 0.71
CA MET A 65 -7.85 1.41 1.41
C MET A 65 -8.83 2.55 1.75
N ALA A 66 -8.32 3.71 2.17
CA ALA A 66 -9.14 4.90 2.43
C ALA A 66 -9.83 5.40 1.16
N LYS A 67 -9.11 5.50 0.04
CA LYS A 67 -9.71 5.94 -1.23
C LYS A 67 -10.73 4.91 -1.74
N TRP A 68 -10.49 3.61 -1.55
CA TRP A 68 -11.40 2.57 -2.01
C TRP A 68 -12.67 2.44 -1.18
N TYR A 69 -12.55 2.41 0.15
CA TYR A 69 -13.66 2.13 1.07
C TYR A 69 -14.20 3.36 1.82
N GLY A 70 -13.54 4.51 1.70
CA GLY A 70 -13.80 5.73 2.48
C GLY A 70 -13.02 5.77 3.79
N GLU A 71 -12.59 6.97 4.18
CA GLU A 71 -11.89 7.23 5.46
C GLU A 71 -12.72 6.74 6.66
N ASP A 72 -14.03 7.03 6.68
CA ASP A 72 -14.94 6.56 7.73
C ASP A 72 -14.91 5.04 7.92
N THR A 73 -14.79 4.28 6.83
CA THR A 73 -14.72 2.82 6.89
C THR A 73 -13.36 2.38 7.42
N LEU A 74 -12.27 2.98 6.94
CA LEU A 74 -10.92 2.70 7.44
C LEU A 74 -10.80 2.96 8.94
N ASP A 75 -11.36 4.07 9.41
CA ASP A 75 -11.35 4.45 10.82
C ASP A 75 -12.18 3.48 11.66
N LYS A 76 -13.44 3.20 11.28
CA LYS A 76 -14.29 2.22 11.98
C LYS A 76 -13.65 0.84 12.07
N MET A 77 -12.97 0.39 11.02
CA MET A 77 -12.27 -0.90 11.02
C MET A 77 -11.03 -0.86 11.92
N THR A 78 -10.27 0.24 11.88
CA THR A 78 -9.10 0.45 12.75
C THR A 78 -9.52 0.47 14.22
N GLU A 79 -10.58 1.18 14.59
CA GLU A 79 -11.17 1.22 15.94
C GLU A 79 -11.62 -0.16 16.42
N LYS A 80 -12.16 -0.97 15.51
CA LYS A 80 -12.51 -2.38 15.78
C LYS A 80 -11.29 -3.30 15.84
N GLY A 81 -10.06 -2.78 15.79
CA GLY A 81 -8.83 -3.56 15.91
C GLY A 81 -8.44 -4.36 14.65
N PHE A 82 -8.94 -3.94 13.48
CA PHE A 82 -8.44 -4.44 12.21
C PHE A 82 -7.21 -3.65 11.77
N VAL A 83 -6.33 -4.32 11.05
CA VAL A 83 -5.19 -3.75 10.35
C VAL A 83 -5.37 -3.96 8.85
N ILE A 84 -4.62 -3.22 8.04
CA ILE A 84 -4.53 -3.49 6.60
C ILE A 84 -3.43 -4.51 6.38
N ASP A 85 -3.80 -5.71 5.94
CA ASP A 85 -2.85 -6.77 5.60
C ASP A 85 -2.53 -6.75 4.10
N HIS A 86 -1.31 -7.19 3.75
CA HIS A 86 -0.95 -7.53 2.39
C HIS A 86 -0.99 -9.05 2.27
N MET A 87 -1.96 -9.60 1.54
CA MET A 87 -2.18 -11.04 1.49
C MET A 87 -0.92 -11.80 1.02
N ASN A 88 -0.14 -11.22 0.11
CA ASN A 88 1.13 -11.78 -0.38
C ASN A 88 2.39 -11.37 0.43
N ASN A 89 2.25 -10.67 1.56
CA ASN A 89 3.33 -10.11 2.38
C ASN A 89 4.32 -9.18 1.69
N ASN A 90 3.99 -8.67 0.50
CA ASN A 90 4.83 -7.72 -0.20
C ASN A 90 4.33 -6.28 0.05
N GLY A 91 4.99 -5.55 0.95
CA GLY A 91 4.65 -4.15 1.25
C GLY A 91 4.84 -3.15 0.10
N MET A 92 5.40 -3.61 -1.04
CA MET A 92 5.46 -2.85 -2.29
C MET A 92 4.27 -3.14 -3.22
N ASP A 93 3.41 -4.11 -2.91
CA ASP A 93 2.21 -4.44 -3.68
C ASP A 93 0.94 -3.96 -2.98
N CYS A 94 0.61 -2.69 -3.19
CA CYS A 94 -0.55 -2.00 -2.63
C CYS A 94 -1.75 -2.01 -3.60
N ARG A 95 -1.88 -3.01 -4.47
CA ARG A 95 -3.10 -3.18 -5.29
C ARG A 95 -4.26 -3.58 -4.41
N ILE A 96 -5.45 -3.05 -4.67
CA ILE A 96 -6.63 -3.30 -3.82
C ILE A 96 -6.95 -4.79 -3.73
N SER A 97 -6.70 -5.55 -4.80
CA SER A 97 -6.87 -7.00 -4.84
C SER A 97 -5.87 -7.79 -3.97
N ASN A 98 -4.86 -7.13 -3.41
CA ASN A 98 -3.87 -7.71 -2.49
C ASN A 98 -4.02 -7.19 -1.05
N LEU A 99 -4.93 -6.24 -0.81
CA LEU A 99 -5.12 -5.63 0.49
C LEU A 99 -6.42 -6.11 1.14
N GLU A 100 -6.38 -6.36 2.44
CA GLU A 100 -7.57 -6.72 3.19
C GLU A 100 -7.61 -6.09 4.60
N PHE A 101 -8.81 -5.97 5.16
CA PHE A 101 -8.96 -5.70 6.59
C PHE A 101 -8.87 -7.01 7.36
N LEU A 102 -7.80 -7.20 8.13
CA LEU A 102 -7.59 -8.39 8.94
C LEU A 102 -7.53 -8.04 10.42
N LYS A 103 -8.21 -8.80 11.29
CA LYS A 103 -8.06 -8.63 12.73
C LYS A 103 -6.61 -8.81 13.11
N LYS A 104 -6.08 -7.94 13.98
CA LYS A 104 -4.68 -8.00 14.41
C LYS A 104 -4.26 -9.39 14.89
N ALA A 105 -5.11 -10.08 15.64
CA ALA A 105 -4.84 -11.45 16.11
C ALA A 105 -4.66 -12.46 14.97
N TYR A 106 -5.48 -12.37 13.92
CA TYR A 106 -5.34 -13.25 12.74
C TYR A 106 -4.15 -12.88 11.88
N ASN A 107 -3.83 -11.60 11.74
CA ASN A 107 -2.60 -11.18 11.07
C ASN A 107 -1.36 -11.73 11.78
N THR A 108 -1.33 -11.65 13.12
CA THR A 108 -0.26 -12.27 13.92
C THR A 108 -0.22 -13.78 13.72
N ALA A 109 -1.37 -14.47 13.74
CA ALA A 109 -1.42 -15.92 13.51
C ALA A 109 -0.91 -16.32 12.11
N LYS A 110 -1.34 -15.61 11.06
CA LYS A 110 -0.87 -15.79 9.68
C LYS A 110 0.65 -15.67 9.60
N GLY A 111 1.21 -14.61 10.21
CA GLY A 111 2.65 -14.36 10.26
C GLY A 111 3.46 -15.42 11.01
N GLN A 112 2.86 -16.13 11.97
CA GLN A 112 3.52 -17.18 12.76
C GLN A 112 3.31 -18.59 12.20
N ALA A 113 2.40 -18.76 11.23
CA ALA A 113 2.07 -20.06 10.66
C ALA A 113 2.23 -20.03 9.13
N PHE A 114 1.16 -19.68 8.41
CA PHE A 114 1.11 -19.74 6.94
C PHE A 114 2.32 -19.07 6.27
N ASP A 115 2.72 -17.89 6.76
CA ASP A 115 3.82 -17.12 6.18
C ASP A 115 5.21 -17.71 6.45
N VAL A 116 5.33 -18.52 7.50
CA VAL A 116 6.54 -19.31 7.79
C VAL A 116 6.57 -20.51 6.87
N ASP A 117 5.45 -21.21 6.75
CA ASP A 117 5.32 -22.41 5.92
C ASP A 117 5.53 -22.11 4.43
N SER A 118 5.04 -20.95 3.95
CA SER A 118 5.14 -20.54 2.55
C SER A 118 6.54 -20.12 2.08
N LYS A 119 7.53 -20.09 2.99
CA LYS A 119 8.93 -19.76 2.66
C LYS A 119 9.79 -20.99 2.36
N ASN A 120 9.24 -22.18 2.60
CA ASN A 120 9.86 -23.47 2.30
C ASN A 120 9.44 -23.98 0.92
#